data_AF-A0A9D6VHL4-F1
#
_entry.id   AF-A0A9D6VHL4-F1
#
_cell.length_a   1.000
_cell.length_b   1.000
_cell.length_c   1.000
_cell.angle_alpha   90.00
_cell.angle_beta   90.00
_cell.angle_gamma   90.00
#
_symmetry.space_group_name_H-M   'P 1'
#
loop_
_entity.id
_entity.type
_entity.pdbx_description
1 polymer ?
#
loop_
_entity_poly.entity_id
_entity_poly.type
_entity_poly.pdbx_seq_one_letter_code
_entity_poly.pdbx_strand_id
1 'polypeptide(L)'
;MGIIKGKITFIDGSVFDFREIMGIKEIDYRFHYMDKNMKLICRWDSAPHHPEIKSFPYHLHTNKEVLNSPKMNLIKALDEISLNVIWNIER
;
A
#
# COMPACT_ATOMS: atom_id res chain seq x y z
N MET A 1 -2.29 7.09 20.65
CA MET A 1 -2.18 6.40 19.34
C MET A 1 -3.37 6.82 18.51
N GLY A 2 -3.14 7.27 17.28
CA GLY A 2 -4.20 7.59 16.33
C GLY A 2 -4.34 6.49 15.28
N ILE A 3 -5.54 6.27 14.76
CA ILE A 3 -5.78 5.35 13.65
C ILE A 3 -6.52 6.10 12.57
N ILE A 4 -5.98 6.04 11.35
CA ILE A 4 -6.64 6.51 10.14
C ILE A 4 -6.90 5.27 9.29
N LYS A 5 -8.16 5.05 8.90
CA LYS A 5 -8.53 3.94 8.03
C LYS A 5 -9.70 4.30 7.16
N GLY A 6 -9.81 3.66 6.01
CA GLY A 6 -10.88 3.93 5.08
C GLY A 6 -10.71 3.16 3.78
N LYS A 7 -11.60 3.48 2.85
CA LYS A 7 -11.61 2.90 1.51
C LYS A 7 -11.93 3.99 0.51
N ILE A 8 -11.17 4.03 -0.58
CA ILE A 8 -11.42 4.86 -1.75
C ILE A 8 -11.76 3.93 -2.91
N THR A 9 -12.90 4.16 -3.55
CA THR A 9 -13.24 3.53 -4.83
C THR A 9 -13.04 4.58 -5.91
N PHE A 10 -12.23 4.26 -6.91
CA PHE A 10 -11.96 5.15 -8.04
C PHE A 10 -13.01 4.97 -9.14
N ILE A 11 -13.04 5.90 -10.10
CA ILE A 11 -14.03 5.92 -11.19
C ILE A 11 -13.96 4.65 -12.05
N ASP A 12 -12.76 4.06 -12.23
CA ASP A 12 -12.54 2.82 -12.98
C ASP A 12 -12.98 1.55 -12.21
N GLY A 13 -13.46 1.71 -10.98
CA GLY A 13 -13.88 0.64 -10.08
C GLY A 13 -12.74 0.03 -9.26
N SER A 14 -11.49 0.44 -9.45
CA SER A 14 -10.38 0.04 -8.59
C SER A 14 -10.58 0.54 -7.15
N VAL A 15 -9.96 -0.14 -6.19
CA VAL A 15 -10.20 0.08 -4.76
C VAL A 15 -8.89 0.21 -4.01
N PHE A 16 -8.77 1.28 -3.22
CA PHE A 16 -7.70 1.46 -2.24
C PHE A 16 -8.25 1.36 -0.82
N ASP A 17 -7.90 0.27 -0.14
CA ASP A 17 -8.25 0.00 1.26
C ASP A 17 -7.03 0.28 2.15
N PHE A 18 -7.14 1.24 3.06
CA PHE A 18 -6.01 1.74 3.84
C PHE A 18 -6.26 1.70 5.35
N ARG A 19 -5.18 1.45 6.08
CA ARG A 19 -5.07 1.60 7.53
C ARG A 19 -3.67 2.08 7.88
N GLU A 20 -3.58 3.12 8.71
CA GLU A 20 -2.35 3.65 9.25
C GLU A 20 -2.53 3.95 10.74
N ILE A 21 -1.67 3.37 11.58
CA ILE A 21 -1.58 3.68 13.00
C ILE A 21 -0.44 4.66 13.22
N MET A 22 -0.77 5.81 13.82
CA MET A 22 0.20 6.82 14.22
C MET A 22 0.49 6.67 15.72
N GLY A 23 1.62 6.04 16.03
CA GLY A 23 2.19 5.92 17.38
C GLY A 23 3.43 6.80 17.57
N ILE A 24 3.86 6.95 18.84
CA ILE A 24 5.06 7.75 19.20
C ILE A 24 6.35 7.05 18.73
N LYS A 25 6.37 5.71 18.64
CA LYS A 25 7.56 4.92 18.32
C LYS A 25 7.43 3.99 17.11
N GLU A 26 6.21 3.68 16.68
CA GLU A 26 5.96 2.74 15.59
C GLU A 26 4.86 3.28 14.67
N ILE A 27 5.07 3.12 13.36
CA ILE A 27 4.04 3.30 12.35
C ILE A 27 3.75 1.90 11.82
N ASP A 28 2.54 1.44 12.09
CA ASP A 28 1.99 0.22 11.50
C ASP A 28 0.99 0.62 10.42
N TYR A 29 1.12 0.07 9.22
CA TYR A 29 0.24 0.39 8.11
C TYR A 29 -0.02 -0.82 7.21
N ARG A 30 -1.17 -0.74 6.54
CA ARG A 30 -1.53 -1.60 5.41
C ARG A 30 -2.23 -0.74 4.37
N PHE A 31 -1.65 -0.67 3.18
CA PHE A 31 -2.16 0.09 2.04
C PHE A 31 -2.40 -0.90 0.90
N HIS A 32 -3.65 -1.30 0.68
CA HIS A 32 -4.01 -2.39 -0.22
C HIS A 32 -4.77 -1.85 -1.43
N TYR A 33 -4.12 -1.88 -2.60
CA TYR A 33 -4.70 -1.44 -3.87
C TYR A 33 -5.11 -2.65 -4.73
N MET A 34 -6.32 -2.62 -5.26
CA MET A 34 -6.95 -3.72 -5.97
C MET A 34 -7.65 -3.25 -7.24
N ASP A 35 -7.75 -4.14 -8.23
CA ASP A 35 -8.54 -3.90 -9.43
C ASP A 35 -10.05 -3.94 -9.13
N LYS A 36 -10.87 -3.63 -10.14
CA LYS A 36 -12.35 -3.69 -10.04
C LYS A 36 -12.93 -5.07 -9.70
N ASN A 37 -12.13 -6.13 -9.84
CA ASN A 37 -12.50 -7.50 -9.49
C ASN A 37 -11.96 -7.89 -8.11
N MET A 38 -11.50 -6.92 -7.31
CA MET A 38 -10.90 -7.13 -6.00
C MET A 38 -9.62 -7.98 -6.02
N LYS A 39 -8.94 -8.07 -7.17
CA LYS A 39 -7.63 -8.71 -7.27
C LYS A 39 -6.55 -7.72 -6.85
N LEU A 40 -5.61 -8.19 -6.03
CA LEU A 40 -4.44 -7.42 -5.62
C LEU A 40 -3.73 -6.85 -6.87
N ILE A 41 -3.50 -5.54 -6.87
CA ILE A 41 -2.53 -4.92 -7.78
C ILE A 41 -1.21 -4.78 -7.02
N CYS A 42 -1.28 -4.11 -5.87
CA CYS A 42 -0.14 -4.00 -4.96
C CYS A 42 -0.60 -3.74 -3.52
N ARG A 43 0.24 -4.09 -2.54
CA ARG A 43 -0.01 -3.79 -1.13
C ARG A 43 1.29 -3.42 -0.42
N TRP A 44 1.35 -2.22 0.13
CA TRP A 44 2.41 -1.84 1.06
C TRP A 44 2.04 -2.24 2.48
N ASP A 45 2.98 -2.85 3.18
CA ASP A 45 2.77 -3.39 4.51
C ASP A 45 4.01 -3.14 5.39
N SER A 46 3.82 -3.12 6.70
CA SER A 46 4.86 -2.99 7.72
C SER A 46 4.86 -4.14 8.73
N ALA A 47 4.02 -5.17 8.53
CA ALA A 47 4.01 -6.33 9.39
C ALA A 47 5.40 -7.04 9.34
N PRO A 48 5.98 -7.44 10.49
CA PRO A 48 7.35 -7.96 10.56
C PRO A 48 7.45 -9.45 10.21
N HIS A 49 6.90 -9.87 9.06
CA HIS A 49 6.86 -11.29 8.64
C HIS A 49 7.74 -11.63 7.43
N HIS A 50 8.47 -10.65 6.88
CA HIS A 50 9.42 -10.82 5.76
C HIS A 50 10.85 -10.38 6.14
N PRO A 51 11.51 -11.03 7.13
CA PRO A 51 12.86 -10.64 7.61
C PRO A 51 13.96 -10.75 6.54
N GLU A 52 13.71 -11.50 5.47
CA GLU A 52 14.62 -11.65 4.33
C GLU A 52 14.73 -10.40 3.44
N ILE A 53 13.79 -9.45 3.56
CA ILE A 53 13.75 -8.23 2.76
C ILE A 53 14.66 -7.16 3.36
N LYS A 54 15.51 -6.53 2.54
CA LYS A 54 16.49 -5.52 3.01
C LYS A 54 15.84 -4.30 3.68
N SER A 55 14.61 -3.99 3.32
CA SER A 55 13.82 -2.88 3.87
C SER A 55 12.95 -3.26 5.07
N PHE A 56 13.18 -4.44 5.68
CA PHE A 56 12.43 -4.91 6.84
C PHE A 56 12.20 -3.81 7.90
N PRO A 57 10.96 -3.66 8.42
CA PRO A 57 9.79 -4.51 8.14
C PRO A 57 8.97 -4.06 6.92
N TYR A 58 9.39 -3.01 6.22
CA TYR A 58 8.64 -2.40 5.13
C TYR A 58 8.80 -3.19 3.84
N HIS A 59 7.68 -3.52 3.21
CA HIS A 59 7.70 -4.29 1.97
C HIS A 59 6.47 -4.01 1.11
N LEU A 60 6.58 -4.39 -0.16
CA LEU A 60 5.52 -4.28 -1.17
C LEU A 60 5.15 -5.67 -1.67
N HIS A 61 3.91 -6.09 -1.45
CA HIS A 61 3.35 -7.25 -2.12
C HIS A 61 2.85 -6.89 -3.51
N THR A 62 3.10 -7.78 -4.46
CA THR A 62 2.48 -7.82 -5.78
C THR A 62 1.82 -9.19 -5.99
N ASN A 63 1.19 -9.43 -7.14
CA ASN A 63 0.69 -10.76 -7.49
C ASN A 63 1.78 -11.82 -7.68
N LYS A 64 3.05 -11.41 -7.81
CA LYS A 64 4.16 -12.33 -8.15
C LYS A 64 5.10 -12.57 -6.98
N GLU A 65 5.36 -11.52 -6.22
CA GLU A 65 6.47 -11.51 -5.27
C GLU A 65 6.31 -10.41 -4.20
N VAL A 66 7.20 -10.47 -3.23
CA VAL A 66 7.36 -9.45 -2.18
C VAL A 66 8.66 -8.70 -2.42
N LEU A 67 8.57 -7.39 -2.54
CA LEU A 67 9.65 -6.50 -2.94
C LEU A 67 10.05 -5.56 -1.80
N ASN A 68 11.25 -5.00 -1.94
CA ASN A 68 11.69 -3.91 -1.08
C ASN A 68 10.78 -2.69 -1.25
N SER A 69 10.55 -1.98 -0.14
CA SER A 69 9.77 -0.76 -0.16
C SER A 69 10.30 0.25 0.85
N PRO A 70 10.31 1.56 0.55
CA PRO A 70 10.52 2.56 1.58
C PRO A 70 9.37 2.52 2.59
N LYS A 71 9.59 3.13 3.76
CA LYS A 71 8.51 3.39 4.70
C LYS A 71 7.45 4.29 4.06
N MET A 72 6.22 3.80 4.03
CA MET A 72 5.07 4.49 3.46
C MET A 72 4.24 5.22 4.52
N ASN A 73 3.46 6.19 4.06
CA ASN A 73 2.31 6.75 4.76
C ASN A 73 1.15 6.85 3.75
N LEU A 74 -0.05 7.22 4.22
CA LEU A 74 -1.23 7.28 3.37
C LEU A 74 -1.03 8.15 2.11
N ILE A 75 -0.41 9.32 2.26
CA ILE A 75 -0.22 10.27 1.16
C ILE A 75 0.73 9.71 0.11
N LYS A 76 1.88 9.15 0.53
CA LYS A 76 2.83 8.50 -0.40
C LYS A 76 2.19 7.34 -1.16
N ALA A 77 1.35 6.55 -0.49
CA ALA A 77 0.67 5.43 -1.16
C ALA A 77 -0.34 5.93 -2.22
N LEU A 78 -1.05 7.03 -1.93
CA LEU A 78 -1.93 7.68 -2.92
C LEU A 78 -1.15 8.26 -4.10
N ASP A 79 -0.01 8.90 -3.85
CA ASP A 79 0.86 9.43 -4.90
C ASP A 79 1.39 8.31 -5.81
N GLU A 80 1.83 7.19 -5.23
CA GLU A 80 2.28 6.01 -5.98
C GLU A 80 1.15 5.42 -6.85
N ILE A 81 -0.06 5.28 -6.29
CA ILE A 81 -1.22 4.79 -7.05
C ILE A 81 -1.53 5.72 -8.22
N SER A 82 -1.56 7.03 -7.98
CA SER A 82 -1.80 8.03 -9.01
C SER A 82 -0.72 7.93 -10.10
N LEU A 83 0.54 8.23 -9.76
CA LEU A 83 1.64 8.44 -10.71
C LEU A 83 2.10 7.17 -11.43
N ASN A 84 2.16 6.05 -10.71
CA ASN A 84 2.84 4.86 -11.22
C ASN A 84 1.89 3.73 -11.59
N VAL A 85 0.62 3.80 -11.16
CA VAL A 85 -0.36 2.74 -11.45
C VAL A 85 -1.45 3.22 -12.39
N ILE A 86 -2.10 4.35 -12.09
CA ILE A 86 -3.21 4.87 -12.89
C ILE A 86 -2.69 5.58 -14.16
N TRP A 87 -1.71 6.47 -14.03
CA TRP A 87 -1.17 7.21 -15.19
C TRP A 87 -0.39 6.34 -16.21
N ASN A 88 -0.06 5.09 -15.87
CA ASN A 88 0.58 4.14 -16.81
C ASN A 88 -0.42 3.27 -17.59
N ILE A 89 -1.74 3.41 -17.36
CA ILE A 89 -2.80 2.70 -18.11
C ILE A 89 -3.29 3.52 -19.33
N GLU A 90 -2.99 4.82 -19.39
CA GLU A 90 -3.38 5.72 -20.50
C GLU A 90 -2.26 5.97 -21.53
N ARG A 91 -1.18 5.18 -21.53
CA ARG A 91 -0.11 5.21 -22.53
C ARG A 91 0.01 3.90 -23.30
#